data_AF-A0AA87Q4F4-F1
#
_entry.id   AF-A0AA87Q4F4-F1
#
_cell.length_a   1.000
_cell.length_b   1.000
_cell.length_c   1.000
_cell.angle_alpha   90.00
_cell.angle_beta   90.00
_cell.angle_gamma   90.00
#
_symmetry.space_group_name_H-M   'P 1'
#
loop_
_entity.id
_entity.type
_entity.pdbx_description
1 polymer ?
#
loop_
_entity_poly.entity_id
_entity_poly.type
_entity_poly.pdbx_seq_one_letter_code
_entity_poly.pdbx_strand_id
1 'polypeptide(L)'
;MSAVEVRRLYVGRSWVWKNGAGFFSKNRNHFIAWSHTGAQKSYAKGRWYTSNRGKLCMNALWHSRKFATQNVSCFMHREKAGVIYQKRASGGKWYVFRHNPLKHDDEVRKLRRGDYVSKHLPG
;
A
#
# COMPACT_ATOMS: atom_id res chain seq x y z
N MET A 1 -7.27 13.15 9.24
CA MET A 1 -6.86 12.99 7.82
C MET A 1 -8.07 12.72 6.94
N SER A 2 -8.18 13.50 5.88
CA SER A 2 -9.12 13.42 4.76
C SER A 2 -8.67 12.37 3.74
N ALA A 3 -9.57 12.02 2.81
CA ALA A 3 -9.23 11.15 1.68
C ALA A 3 -8.09 11.74 0.83
N VAL A 4 -8.08 13.06 0.61
CA VAL A 4 -7.11 13.76 -0.23
C VAL A 4 -5.70 13.69 0.36
N GLU A 5 -5.56 13.89 1.67
CA GLU A 5 -4.26 13.81 2.35
C GLU A 5 -3.67 12.41 2.26
N VAL A 6 -4.47 11.37 2.51
CA VAL A 6 -4.01 9.98 2.35
C VAL A 6 -3.67 9.71 0.89
N ARG A 7 -4.49 10.14 -0.07
CA ARG A 7 -4.21 9.96 -1.50
C ARG A 7 -2.87 10.57 -1.89
N ARG A 8 -2.53 11.76 -1.39
CA ARG A 8 -1.25 12.45 -1.68
C ARG A 8 -0.03 11.66 -1.20
N LEU A 9 -0.17 10.87 -0.13
CA LEU A 9 0.91 10.00 0.37
C LEU A 9 1.22 8.86 -0.62
N TYR A 10 0.20 8.26 -1.23
CA TYR A 10 0.34 7.02 -2.00
C TYR A 10 0.40 7.22 -3.52
N VAL A 11 -0.29 8.22 -4.04
CA VAL A 11 -0.45 8.39 -5.49
C VAL A 11 0.91 8.47 -6.21
N GLY A 12 1.06 7.65 -7.26
CA GLY A 12 2.27 7.59 -8.08
C GLY A 12 3.48 6.97 -7.38
N ARG A 13 3.28 6.21 -6.30
CA ARG A 13 4.34 5.56 -5.53
C ARG A 13 4.12 4.05 -5.43
N SER A 14 5.22 3.33 -5.28
CA SER A 14 5.24 1.93 -4.86
C SER A 14 5.58 1.82 -3.38
N TRP A 15 4.76 1.11 -2.61
CA TRP A 15 5.10 0.66 -1.28
C TRP A 15 5.90 -0.62 -1.38
N VAL A 16 7.19 -0.58 -1.02
CA VAL A 16 8.12 -1.71 -1.16
C VAL A 16 8.47 -2.28 0.22
N TRP A 17 8.22 -3.56 0.44
CA TRP A 17 8.62 -4.29 1.65
C TRP A 17 9.61 -5.41 1.30
N LYS A 18 10.13 -6.11 2.32
CA LYS A 18 11.21 -7.11 2.17
C LYS A 18 10.97 -8.12 1.04
N ASN A 19 9.70 -8.51 0.86
CA ASN A 19 9.30 -9.64 0.03
C ASN A 19 8.26 -9.24 -1.04
N GLY A 20 8.12 -7.95 -1.38
CA GLY A 20 7.12 -7.53 -2.34
C GLY A 20 6.97 -6.03 -2.48
N ALA A 21 6.13 -5.62 -3.42
CA ALA A 21 5.80 -4.22 -3.61
C ALA A 21 4.37 -4.04 -4.15
N GLY A 22 3.75 -2.90 -3.83
CA GLY A 22 2.44 -2.50 -4.33
C GLY A 22 2.47 -1.08 -4.90
N PHE A 23 2.06 -0.90 -6.17
CA PHE A 23 2.06 0.38 -6.86
C PHE A 23 0.65 0.98 -6.92
N PHE A 24 0.56 2.23 -6.51
CA PHE A 24 -0.68 3.01 -6.43
C PHE A 24 -0.73 4.00 -7.59
N SER A 25 -1.28 3.57 -8.72
CA SER A 25 -1.31 4.40 -9.93
C SER A 25 -2.18 5.64 -9.73
N LYS A 26 -1.70 6.78 -10.27
CA LYS A 26 -2.50 8.01 -10.40
C LYS A 26 -3.65 7.83 -11.38
N ASN A 27 -3.47 6.98 -12.38
CA ASN A 27 -4.40 6.76 -13.47
C ASN A 27 -5.44 5.71 -13.07
N ARG A 28 -6.72 6.06 -13.16
CA ARG A 28 -7.89 5.18 -12.91
C ARG A 28 -7.87 4.45 -11.56
N ASN A 29 -7.06 4.93 -10.61
CA ASN A 29 -6.82 4.30 -9.32
C ASN A 29 -6.44 2.81 -9.42
N HIS A 30 -5.69 2.43 -10.46
CA HIS A 30 -5.20 1.07 -10.59
C HIS A 30 -4.20 0.75 -9.47
N PHE A 31 -4.34 -0.45 -8.92
CA PHE A 31 -3.43 -1.03 -7.97
C PHE A 31 -2.87 -2.31 -8.54
N ILE A 32 -1.55 -2.42 -8.52
CA ILE A 32 -0.85 -3.65 -8.84
C ILE A 32 0.09 -3.99 -7.70
N ALA A 33 0.28 -5.26 -7.43
CA ALA A 33 1.26 -5.69 -6.45
C ALA A 33 1.93 -7.01 -6.85
N TRP A 34 3.07 -7.29 -6.24
CA TRP A 34 3.65 -8.61 -6.24
C TRP A 34 4.16 -8.94 -4.84
N SER A 35 4.14 -10.21 -4.49
CA SER A 35 4.69 -10.73 -3.25
C SER A 35 5.34 -12.08 -3.50
N HIS A 36 6.53 -12.28 -2.93
CA HIS A 36 7.27 -13.54 -2.96
C HIS A 36 7.37 -14.07 -1.54
N THR A 37 6.66 -15.16 -1.25
CA THR A 37 6.76 -15.84 0.05
C THR A 37 7.43 -17.19 -0.17
N GLY A 38 8.75 -17.24 0.02
CA GLY A 38 9.56 -18.41 -0.32
C GLY A 38 9.53 -18.69 -1.83
N ALA A 39 9.15 -19.91 -2.22
CA ALA A 39 9.01 -20.32 -3.62
C ALA A 39 7.72 -19.81 -4.30
N GLN A 40 6.76 -19.29 -3.53
CA GLN A 40 5.47 -18.84 -4.06
C GLN A 40 5.57 -17.39 -4.52
N LYS A 41 5.47 -17.18 -5.83
CA LYS A 41 5.29 -15.86 -6.44
C LYS A 41 3.81 -15.63 -6.66
N SER A 42 3.30 -14.53 -6.13
CA SER A 42 1.94 -14.08 -6.34
C SER A 42 1.95 -12.64 -6.82
N TYR A 43 1.00 -12.29 -7.69
CA TYR A 43 0.80 -10.92 -8.13
C TYR A 43 -0.66 -10.52 -7.94
N ALA A 44 -0.92 -9.23 -7.77
CA ALA A 44 -2.25 -8.69 -7.60
C ALA A 44 -2.54 -7.64 -8.65
N LYS A 45 -3.76 -7.64 -9.18
CA LYS A 45 -4.29 -6.58 -10.04
C LYS A 45 -5.64 -6.13 -9.50
N GLY A 46 -5.88 -4.83 -9.48
CA GLY A 46 -7.13 -4.29 -8.97
C GLY A 46 -7.14 -2.77 -8.87
N ARG A 47 -7.83 -2.27 -7.85
CA ARG A 47 -8.00 -0.83 -7.61
C ARG A 47 -7.71 -0.48 -6.18
N TRP A 48 -7.27 0.75 -5.96
CA TRP A 48 -7.14 1.32 -4.63
C TRP A 48 -8.07 2.53 -4.50
N TYR A 49 -8.46 2.86 -3.27
CA TYR A 49 -9.25 4.04 -3.01
C TYR A 49 -8.99 4.55 -1.60
N THR A 50 -9.28 5.83 -1.39
CA THR A 50 -9.16 6.49 -0.09
C THR A 50 -10.51 7.08 0.30
N SER A 51 -10.88 6.99 1.57
CA SER A 51 -12.06 7.65 2.11
C SER A 51 -11.70 8.57 3.26
N ASN A 52 -12.66 9.42 3.63
CA ASN A 52 -12.56 10.23 4.84
C ASN A 52 -12.35 9.33 6.08
N ARG A 53 -11.82 9.93 7.15
CA ARG A 53 -11.27 9.23 8.34
C ARG A 53 -9.95 8.47 8.07
N GLY A 54 -9.22 8.88 7.03
CA GLY A 54 -7.87 8.42 6.74
C GLY A 54 -7.76 6.97 6.25
N LYS A 55 -8.84 6.40 5.71
CA LYS A 55 -8.87 5.00 5.26
C LYS A 55 -8.32 4.90 3.84
N LEU A 56 -7.35 4.03 3.64
CA LEU A 56 -6.84 3.54 2.36
C LEU A 56 -7.30 2.10 2.20
N CYS A 57 -7.83 1.72 1.05
CA CYS A 57 -8.16 0.33 0.74
C CYS A 57 -7.57 -0.07 -0.60
N MET A 58 -7.09 -1.31 -0.65
CA MET A 58 -6.57 -1.98 -1.82
C MET A 58 -7.47 -3.18 -2.08
N ASN A 59 -8.27 -3.12 -3.14
CA ASN A 59 -9.12 -4.21 -3.57
C ASN A 59 -8.48 -4.85 -4.80
N ALA A 60 -7.90 -6.04 -4.63
CA ALA A 60 -7.12 -6.67 -5.68
C ALA A 60 -7.33 -8.18 -5.72
N LEU A 61 -7.33 -8.72 -6.94
CA LEU A 61 -7.31 -10.14 -7.21
C LEU A 61 -5.87 -10.64 -7.16
N TRP A 62 -5.54 -11.47 -6.17
CA TRP A 62 -4.23 -12.08 -6.02
C TRP A 62 -4.15 -13.37 -6.81
N HIS A 63 -3.36 -13.38 -7.87
CA HIS A 63 -3.03 -14.54 -8.67
C HIS A 63 -1.80 -15.24 -8.08
N SER A 64 -1.96 -16.51 -7.76
CA SER A 64 -0.88 -17.44 -7.42
C SER A 64 -0.80 -18.52 -8.48
N ARG A 65 0.19 -19.42 -8.38
CA ARG A 65 0.44 -20.46 -9.39
C ARG A 65 -0.77 -21.36 -9.72
N LYS A 66 -1.67 -21.56 -8.75
CA LYS A 66 -2.81 -22.49 -8.88
C LYS A 66 -4.18 -21.80 -8.81
N PHE A 67 -4.28 -20.64 -8.17
CA PHE A 67 -5.56 -20.02 -7.82
C PHE A 67 -5.48 -18.49 -7.86
N ALA A 68 -6.62 -17.84 -8.07
CA ALA A 68 -6.79 -16.42 -7.90
C ALA A 68 -7.78 -16.13 -6.77
N THR A 69 -7.45 -15.23 -5.85
CA THR A 69 -8.30 -14.92 -4.69
C THR A 69 -8.45 -13.41 -4.52
N GLN A 70 -9.69 -12.95 -4.44
CA GLN A 70 -9.97 -11.54 -4.18
C GLN A 70 -9.62 -11.22 -2.73
N ASN A 71 -8.83 -10.18 -2.51
CA ASN A 71 -8.49 -9.70 -1.17
C ASN A 71 -8.63 -8.19 -1.08
N VAL A 72 -9.30 -7.72 -0.03
CA VAL A 72 -9.41 -6.30 0.29
C VAL A 72 -8.59 -5.99 1.54
N SER A 73 -7.50 -5.27 1.35
CA SER A 73 -6.64 -4.83 2.44
C SER A 73 -6.83 -3.34 2.70
N CYS A 74 -7.35 -3.00 3.87
CA CYS A 74 -7.59 -1.60 4.27
C CYS A 74 -6.68 -1.18 5.43
N PHE A 75 -6.23 0.06 5.41
CA PHE A 75 -5.35 0.70 6.38
C PHE A 75 -5.93 2.06 6.77
N MET A 76 -5.96 2.37 8.07
CA MET A 76 -6.37 3.67 8.60
C MET A 76 -5.15 4.52 8.90
N HIS A 77 -5.26 5.82 8.66
CA HIS A 77 -4.23 6.82 8.91
C HIS A 77 -4.78 7.91 9.82
N ARG A 78 -3.99 8.29 10.81
CA ARG A 78 -4.28 9.42 11.70
C ARG A 78 -3.03 10.25 11.84
N GLU A 79 -3.20 11.56 11.82
CA GLU A 79 -2.12 12.48 12.11
C GLU A 79 -2.33 13.03 13.52
N LYS A 80 -1.25 13.11 14.30
CA LYS A 80 -1.24 13.77 15.61
C LYS A 80 0.11 14.45 15.78
N ALA A 81 0.12 15.77 15.98
CA ALA A 81 1.33 16.58 16.13
C ALA A 81 2.36 16.38 14.99
N GLY A 82 1.89 16.31 13.74
CA GLY A 82 2.73 16.08 12.55
C GLY A 82 3.24 14.64 12.37
N VAL A 83 3.01 13.74 13.33
CA VAL A 83 3.30 12.31 13.21
C VAL A 83 2.10 11.60 12.58
N ILE A 84 2.33 10.85 11.52
CA ILE A 84 1.30 10.02 10.88
C ILE A 84 1.39 8.63 11.46
N TYR A 85 0.28 8.13 11.98
CA TYR A 85 0.08 6.78 12.47
C TYR A 85 -0.72 5.99 11.44
N GLN A 86 -0.36 4.73 11.27
CA GLN A 86 -1.05 3.77 10.43
C GLN A 86 -1.52 2.57 11.27
N LYS A 87 -2.68 2.02 10.92
CA LYS A 87 -3.23 0.79 11.51
C LYS A 87 -3.93 -0.04 10.43
N ARG A 88 -3.79 -1.36 10.47
CA ARG A 88 -4.61 -2.26 9.62
C ARG A 88 -6.07 -2.21 10.07
N ALA A 89 -6.97 -2.05 9.11
CA ALA A 89 -8.41 -2.01 9.39
C ALA A 89 -8.95 -3.37 9.86
N SER A 90 -8.30 -4.47 9.46
CA SER A 90 -8.61 -5.83 9.92
C SER A 90 -8.27 -6.08 11.40
N GLY A 91 -7.67 -5.11 12.09
CA GLY A 91 -7.22 -5.24 13.49
C GLY A 91 -5.74 -4.93 13.66
N GLY A 92 -5.32 -4.76 14.93
CA GLY A 92 -3.94 -4.47 15.30
C GLY A 92 -3.74 -3.14 16.02
N LYS A 93 -2.48 -2.88 16.40
CA LYS A 93 -2.05 -1.65 17.08
C LYS A 93 -1.74 -0.56 16.05
N TRP A 94 -1.89 0.69 16.47
CA TRP A 94 -1.39 1.83 15.71
C TRP A 94 0.14 1.83 15.77
N TYR A 95 0.80 2.01 14.62
CA TYR A 95 2.24 2.20 14.53
C TYR A 95 2.54 3.51 13.82
N VAL A 96 3.74 4.03 14.03
CA VAL A 96 4.17 5.26 13.37
C VAL A 96 4.49 4.95 11.90
N PHE A 97 3.77 5.63 11.02
CA PHE A 97 3.99 5.58 9.57
C PHE A 97 5.02 6.60 9.12
N ARG A 98 4.97 7.80 9.71
CA ARG A 98 5.89 8.90 9.43
C ARG A 98 6.10 9.72 10.71
N HIS A 99 7.34 9.84 11.16
CA HIS A 99 7.73 10.79 12.19
C HIS A 99 7.88 12.21 11.62
N ASN A 100 7.81 13.19 12.50
CA ASN A 100 8.21 14.56 12.25
C ASN A 100 9.19 14.99 13.36
N PRO A 101 10.50 15.14 13.08
CA PRO A 101 11.18 14.99 11.79
C PRO A 101 11.25 13.53 11.30
N LEU A 102 11.44 13.35 9.99
CA LEU A 102 11.51 12.01 9.35
C LEU A 102 12.64 11.17 9.94
N LYS A 103 12.32 9.98 10.45
CA LYS A 103 13.30 9.02 10.97
C LYS A 103 13.70 8.00 9.90
N HIS A 104 14.84 7.33 10.10
CA HIS A 104 15.35 6.33 9.17
C HIS A 104 14.41 5.11 9.02
N ASP A 105 13.72 4.74 10.10
CA ASP A 105 12.90 3.53 10.14
C ASP A 105 11.40 3.80 9.84
N ASP A 106 11.09 4.99 9.33
CA ASP A 106 9.72 5.35 8.96
C ASP A 106 9.21 4.50 7.80
N GLU A 107 8.02 3.91 7.97
CA GLU A 107 7.32 3.16 6.92
C GLU A 107 7.10 4.00 5.66
N VAL A 108 6.96 5.33 5.78
CA VAL A 108 6.85 6.23 4.62
C VAL A 108 8.07 6.17 3.70
N ARG A 109 9.26 5.80 4.20
CA ARG A 109 10.45 5.64 3.33
C ARG A 109 10.33 4.43 2.40
N LYS A 110 9.50 3.46 2.75
CA LYS A 110 9.15 2.33 1.88
C LYS A 110 8.25 2.76 0.72
N LEU A 111 7.64 3.94 0.77
CA LEU A 111 6.92 4.52 -0.37
C LEU A 111 7.89 5.23 -1.32
N ARG A 112 8.33 4.52 -2.35
CA ARG A 112 9.20 5.05 -3.40
C ARG A 112 8.39 5.62 -4.55
N ARG A 113 8.77 6.79 -5.06
CA ARG A 113 8.14 7.38 -6.26
C ARG A 113 8.48 6.54 -7.49
N GLY A 114 7.48 6.26 -8.33
CA GLY A 114 7.61 5.43 -9.54
C GLY A 114 7.00 4.05 -9.39
N ASP A 115 6.98 3.32 -10.51
CA ASP A 115 6.44 1.96 -10.60
C ASP A 115 7.56 0.92 -10.49
N TYR A 116 7.64 0.26 -9.34
CA TYR A 116 8.56 -0.85 -9.05
C TYR A 116 7.86 -2.21 -9.11
N VAL A 117 6.62 -2.27 -9.61
CA VAL A 117 5.80 -3.48 -9.60
C VAL A 117 5.61 -4.04 -11.00
N SER A 118 5.37 -3.20 -12.01
CA SER A 118 5.04 -3.66 -13.36
C SER A 118 6.05 -4.64 -13.96
N LYS A 119 7.34 -4.47 -13.67
CA LYS A 119 8.41 -5.38 -14.14
C LYS A 119 8.34 -6.80 -13.57
N HIS A 120 7.60 -6.99 -12.48
CA HIS A 120 7.44 -8.29 -11.80
C HIS A 120 6.11 -8.98 -12.13
N LEU A 121 5.24 -8.32 -12.89
CA LEU A 121 4.00 -8.91 -13.37
C LEU A 121 4.29 -9.76 -14.62
N PRO A 122 3.53 -10.84 -14.85
CA PRO A 122 3.54 -11.48 -16.16
C PRO A 122 3.06 -10.48 -17.21
N GLY A 123 3.83 -10.40 -18.31
CA GLY A 123 3.55 -9.56 -19.48
C GLY A 123 2.27 -9.97 -20.21
#